data_AF-A0A183LU50-F1
#
_entry.id   AF-A0A183LU50-F1
#
_cell.length_a   1.000
_cell.length_b   1.000
_cell.length_c   1.000
_cell.angle_alpha   90.00
_cell.angle_beta   90.00
_cell.angle_gamma   90.00
#
_symmetry.space_group_name_H-M   'P 1'
#
loop_
_entity.id
_entity.type
_entity.pdbx_description
1 polymer ?
#
loop_
_entity_poly.entity_id
_entity_poly.type
_entity_poly.pdbx_seq_one_letter_code
_entity_poly.pdbx_strand_id
1 'polypeptide(L)'
;MQTEEDIVLEAAATSKRWIALRKDIRATYYEEQQQRDKKAIVSTCHKIPRHKNHHDHKEWITVDELNKIQERRNKKAAVSIGRTRAEKAKARAEFTEANKQVKKSIRTDKRKYVEDLAMTAEEAARE
;
A
#
# COMPACT_ATOMS: atom_id res chain seq x y z
N MET A 1 20.10 -58.60 -11.16
CA MET A 1 19.13 -58.40 -10.06
C MET A 1 19.42 -57.02 -9.51
N GLN A 2 18.45 -56.10 -9.56
CA GLN A 2 18.56 -54.88 -8.75
C GLN A 2 18.63 -55.30 -7.29
N THR A 3 19.55 -54.69 -6.54
CA THR A 3 19.68 -54.97 -5.11
C THR A 3 18.51 -54.32 -4.37
N GLU A 4 18.14 -54.85 -3.21
CA GLU A 4 17.04 -54.30 -2.39
C GLU A 4 17.30 -52.83 -2.01
N GLU A 5 18.57 -52.44 -1.91
CA GLU A 5 19.02 -51.07 -1.67
C GLU A 5 18.64 -50.12 -2.81
N ASP A 6 18.74 -50.56 -4.07
CA ASP A 6 18.38 -49.76 -5.25
C ASP A 6 16.88 -49.43 -5.26
N ILE A 7 16.04 -50.40 -4.89
CA ILE A 7 14.57 -50.24 -4.83
C ILE A 7 14.17 -49.25 -3.73
N VAL A 8 14.82 -49.33 -2.56
CA VAL A 8 14.55 -48.42 -1.44
C VAL A 8 14.98 -46.98 -1.77
N LEU A 9 16.11 -46.81 -2.45
CA LEU A 9 16.58 -45.51 -2.90
C LEU A 9 15.63 -44.87 -3.92
N GLU A 10 15.10 -45.65 -4.85
CA GLU A 10 14.10 -45.19 -5.82
C GLU A 10 12.77 -44.80 -5.16
N ALA A 11 12.29 -45.60 -4.19
CA ALA A 11 11.10 -45.29 -3.40
C ALA A 11 11.29 -43.99 -2.57
N ALA A 12 12.48 -43.78 -2.00
CA ALA A 12 12.79 -42.54 -1.29
C ALA A 12 12.88 -41.33 -2.24
N ALA A 13 13.43 -41.51 -3.45
CA ALA A 13 13.52 -40.47 -4.46
C ALA A 13 12.13 -40.05 -4.98
N THR A 14 11.25 -41.01 -5.24
CA THR A 14 9.86 -40.74 -5.64
C THR A 14 9.07 -40.05 -4.53
N SER A 15 9.21 -40.48 -3.27
CA SER A 15 8.60 -39.81 -2.11
C SER A 15 9.04 -38.34 -1.99
N LYS A 16 10.33 -38.05 -2.13
CA LYS A 16 10.85 -36.67 -2.16
C LYS A 16 10.28 -35.87 -3.33
N ARG A 17 10.16 -36.48 -4.52
CA ARG A 17 9.60 -35.86 -5.73
C ARG A 17 8.12 -35.50 -5.55
N TRP A 18 7.33 -36.37 -4.91
CA TRP A 18 5.93 -36.10 -4.57
C TRP A 18 5.78 -34.96 -3.55
N ILE A 19 6.65 -34.90 -2.53
CA ILE A 19 6.64 -33.80 -1.56
C ILE A 19 6.99 -32.47 -2.23
N ALA A 20 7.96 -32.45 -3.15
CA ALA A 20 8.31 -31.26 -3.92
C ALA A 20 7.14 -30.81 -4.80
N LEU A 21 6.56 -31.72 -5.59
CA LEU A 21 5.41 -31.45 -6.46
C LEU A 21 4.23 -30.86 -5.67
N ARG A 22 3.94 -31.40 -4.47
CA ARG A 22 2.86 -30.90 -3.61
C ARG A 22 3.14 -29.47 -3.11
N LYS A 23 4.40 -29.13 -2.84
CA LYS A 23 4.79 -27.77 -2.44
C LYS A 23 4.64 -26.80 -3.62
N ASP A 24 5.05 -27.21 -4.82
CA ASP A 24 4.93 -26.39 -6.03
C ASP A 24 3.47 -26.13 -6.40
N ILE A 25 2.62 -27.17 -6.38
CA ILE A 25 1.17 -27.04 -6.61
C ILE A 25 0.54 -26.09 -5.58
N ARG A 26 0.97 -26.17 -4.32
CA ARG A 26 0.48 -25.27 -3.27
C ARG A 26 0.93 -23.84 -3.53
N ALA A 27 2.18 -23.63 -3.97
CA ALA A 27 2.72 -22.31 -4.26
C ALA A 27 1.96 -21.66 -5.44
N THR A 28 1.79 -22.38 -6.55
CA THR A 28 1.05 -21.87 -7.72
C THR A 28 -0.40 -21.54 -7.39
N TYR A 29 -1.08 -22.37 -6.58
CA TYR A 29 -2.44 -22.10 -6.11
C TYR A 29 -2.54 -20.77 -5.35
N TYR A 30 -1.62 -20.51 -4.41
CA TYR A 30 -1.64 -19.26 -3.64
C TYR A 30 -1.26 -18.04 -4.48
N GLU A 31 -0.36 -18.19 -5.45
CA GLU A 31 -0.01 -17.11 -6.39
C GLU A 31 -1.18 -16.72 -7.29
N GLU A 32 -1.89 -17.71 -7.85
CA GLU A 32 -3.09 -17.47 -8.65
C GLU A 32 -4.19 -16.80 -7.84
N GLN A 33 -4.44 -17.27 -6.61
CA GLN A 33 -5.41 -16.65 -5.70
C GLN A 33 -5.05 -15.20 -5.40
N GLN A 34 -3.79 -14.93 -5.04
CA GLN A 34 -3.32 -13.56 -4.79
C GLN A 34 -3.51 -12.67 -6.01
N GLN A 35 -3.27 -13.19 -7.22
CA GLN A 35 -3.44 -12.44 -8.45
C GLN A 35 -4.92 -12.17 -8.78
N ARG A 36 -5.81 -13.12 -8.51
CA ARG A 36 -7.26 -12.93 -8.63
C ARG A 36 -7.76 -11.84 -7.68
N ASP A 37 -7.33 -11.88 -6.41
CA ASP A 37 -7.72 -10.89 -5.40
C ASP A 37 -7.24 -9.48 -5.77
N LYS A 38 -5.97 -9.36 -6.19
CA LYS A 38 -5.42 -8.09 -6.68
C LYS A 38 -6.25 -7.53 -7.83
N LYS A 39 -6.61 -8.37 -8.82
CA LYS A 39 -7.44 -7.95 -9.97
C LYS A 39 -8.85 -7.54 -9.54
N ALA A 40 -9.48 -8.28 -8.64
CA ALA A 40 -10.82 -7.98 -8.13
C ALA A 40 -10.87 -6.64 -7.39
N ILE A 41 -9.87 -6.38 -6.53
CA ILE A 41 -9.75 -5.10 -5.81
C ILE A 41 -9.58 -3.94 -6.80
N VAL A 42 -8.66 -4.08 -7.77
CA VAL A 42 -8.42 -3.05 -8.79
C VAL A 42 -9.69 -2.79 -9.61
N SER A 43 -10.39 -3.83 -10.06
CA SER A 43 -11.64 -3.70 -10.81
C SER A 43 -12.72 -2.97 -10.01
N THR A 44 -12.86 -3.31 -8.73
CA THR A 44 -13.84 -2.69 -7.83
C THR A 44 -13.50 -1.21 -7.60
N CYS A 45 -12.23 -0.88 -7.38
CA CYS A 45 -11.78 0.50 -7.20
C CYS A 45 -11.93 1.36 -8.47
N HIS A 46 -11.88 0.77 -9.66
CA HIS A 46 -12.16 1.49 -10.92
C HIS A 46 -13.66 1.78 -11.11
N LYS A 47 -14.53 0.89 -10.64
CA LYS A 47 -15.99 1.04 -10.78
C LYS A 47 -16.58 2.05 -9.81
N ILE A 48 -15.95 2.25 -8.65
CA ILE A 48 -16.42 3.26 -7.69
C ILE A 48 -16.11 4.65 -8.27
N PRO A 49 -17.12 5.49 -8.55
CA PRO A 49 -16.90 6.85 -9.01
C PRO A 49 -16.06 7.58 -7.98
N ARG A 50 -14.82 7.90 -8.34
CA ARG A 50 -14.04 8.86 -7.58
C ARG A 50 -14.74 10.20 -7.82
N HIS A 51 -15.28 10.85 -6.78
CA HIS A 51 -15.77 12.22 -6.87
C HIS A 51 -14.63 13.09 -7.43
N LYS A 52 -14.64 13.30 -8.75
CA LYS A 52 -13.75 14.21 -9.44
C LYS A 52 -14.38 15.58 -9.30
N ASN A 53 -14.12 16.22 -8.16
CA ASN A 53 -14.31 17.66 -8.08
C ASN A 53 -13.23 18.27 -8.99
N HIS A 54 -13.62 18.60 -10.22
CA HIS A 54 -12.84 19.42 -11.15
C HIS A 54 -12.95 20.86 -10.68
N HIS A 55 -12.21 21.21 -9.64
CA HIS A 55 -11.87 22.60 -9.36
C HIS A 55 -10.43 22.57 -8.89
N ASP A 56 -9.55 22.80 -9.87
CA ASP A 56 -8.24 23.41 -9.75
C ASP A 56 -7.18 22.63 -8.98
N HIS A 57 -5.94 22.81 -9.43
CA HIS A 57 -4.80 22.48 -8.60
C HIS A 57 -5.02 23.20 -7.26
N LYS A 58 -4.98 22.45 -6.15
CA LYS A 58 -5.23 23.01 -4.83
C LYS A 58 -4.07 23.95 -4.49
N GLU A 59 -4.22 25.23 -4.82
CA GLU A 59 -3.24 26.29 -4.53
C GLU A 59 -2.93 26.38 -3.03
N TRP A 60 -3.80 25.84 -2.17
CA TRP A 60 -3.57 25.73 -0.73
C TRP A 60 -2.55 24.67 -0.31
N ILE A 61 -2.12 23.76 -1.20
CA ILE A 61 -1.08 22.78 -0.84
C ILE A 61 0.30 23.43 -0.98
N THR A 62 0.75 23.92 0.17
CA THR A 62 2.10 24.37 0.49
C THR A 62 3.21 23.39 0.03
N VAL A 63 4.39 23.92 -0.34
CA VAL A 63 5.56 23.10 -0.75
C VAL A 63 6.06 22.22 0.41
N ASP A 64 6.02 22.74 1.63
CA ASP A 64 6.37 21.99 2.83
C ASP A 64 5.41 20.82 3.08
N GLU A 65 4.13 20.98 2.73
CA GLU A 65 3.12 19.93 2.80
C GLU A 65 3.38 18.83 1.78
N LEU A 66 3.83 19.19 0.57
CA LEU A 66 4.23 18.22 -0.46
C LEU A 66 5.41 17.37 0.01
N ASN A 67 6.40 17.98 0.68
CA ASN A 67 7.54 17.26 1.26
C ASN A 67 7.08 16.24 2.32
N LYS A 68 6.20 16.64 3.24
CA LYS A 68 5.63 15.72 4.26
C LYS A 68 4.82 14.58 3.64
N ILE A 69 4.09 14.85 2.56
CA ILE A 69 3.36 13.81 1.80
C ILE A 69 4.33 12.80 1.19
N GLN A 70 5.45 13.27 0.65
CA GLN A 70 6.48 12.43 0.06
C GLN A 70 7.18 11.58 1.13
N GLU A 71 7.54 12.16 2.27
CA GLU A 71 8.09 11.41 3.41
C GLU A 71 7.14 10.31 3.90
N ARG A 72 5.85 10.61 3.99
CA ARG A 72 4.83 9.61 4.35
C ARG A 72 4.80 8.46 3.32
N ARG A 73 4.95 8.75 2.02
CA ARG A 73 5.02 7.70 0.97
C ARG A 73 6.25 6.83 1.16
N ASN A 74 7.41 7.42 1.45
CA ASN A 74 8.65 6.69 1.69
C ASN A 74 8.51 5.76 2.91
N LYS A 75 7.93 6.25 4.01
CA LYS A 75 7.63 5.42 5.20
C LYS A 75 6.66 4.28 4.91
N LYS A 76 5.68 4.50 4.01
CA LYS A 76 4.78 3.43 3.55
C LYS A 76 5.53 2.36 2.75
N ALA A 77 6.47 2.75 1.90
CA ALA A 77 7.30 1.82 1.14
C ALA A 77 8.20 0.98 2.05
N ALA A 78 8.74 1.57 3.12
CA ALA A 78 9.53 0.85 4.13
C ALA A 78 8.73 -0.29 4.78
N VAL A 79 7.42 -0.11 5.01
CA VAL A 79 6.53 -1.17 5.51
C VAL A 79 6.44 -2.36 4.55
N SER A 80 6.39 -2.10 3.24
CA SER A 80 6.34 -3.18 2.24
C SER A 80 7.67 -3.93 2.09
N ILE A 81 8.79 -3.23 2.28
CA ILE A 81 10.15 -3.77 2.07
C ILE A 81 10.63 -4.61 3.26
N GLY A 82 10.17 -4.33 4.48
CA GLY A 82 10.63 -5.03 5.70
C GLY A 82 10.61 -6.56 5.56
N ARG A 83 11.66 -7.24 6.02
CA ARG A 83 11.84 -8.69 5.88
C ARG A 83 11.25 -9.44 7.07
N THR A 84 11.40 -8.89 8.27
CA THR A 84 10.90 -9.50 9.51
C THR A 84 9.60 -8.83 9.99
N ARG A 85 8.82 -9.53 10.83
CA ARG A 85 7.60 -8.95 11.43
C ARG A 85 7.90 -7.73 12.31
N ALA A 86 9.02 -7.75 13.03
CA ALA A 86 9.45 -6.65 13.90
C ALA A 86 9.76 -5.39 13.10
N GLU A 87 10.50 -5.51 11.99
CA GLU A 87 10.79 -4.40 11.08
C GLU A 87 9.50 -3.79 10.50
N LYS A 88 8.58 -4.63 10.03
CA LYS A 88 7.28 -4.17 9.52
C LYS A 88 6.46 -3.46 10.59
N ALA A 89 6.50 -3.94 11.85
CA ALA A 89 5.79 -3.32 12.96
C ALA A 89 6.37 -1.93 13.28
N LYS A 90 7.69 -1.80 13.34
CA LYS A 90 8.37 -0.51 13.56
C LYS A 90 8.06 0.49 12.43
N ALA A 91 8.22 0.06 11.18
CA ALA A 91 7.91 0.90 10.02
C ALA A 91 6.41 1.28 9.97
N ARG A 92 5.50 0.40 10.43
CA ARG A 92 4.07 0.71 10.55
C ARG A 92 3.80 1.80 11.59
N ALA A 93 4.50 1.77 12.72
CA ALA A 93 4.37 2.82 13.74
C ALA A 93 4.78 4.19 13.19
N GLU A 94 5.94 4.25 12.52
CA GLU A 94 6.46 5.47 11.89
C GLU A 94 5.53 5.99 10.77
N PHE A 95 5.02 5.10 9.91
CA PHE A 95 4.03 5.46 8.89
C PHE A 95 2.74 6.00 9.50
N THR A 96 2.26 5.40 10.59
CA THR A 96 1.01 5.80 11.24
C THR A 96 1.13 7.21 11.79
N GLU A 97 2.26 7.54 12.42
CA GLU A 97 2.50 8.87 12.96
C GLU A 97 2.64 9.92 11.86
N ALA A 98 3.46 9.66 10.84
CA ALA A 98 3.59 10.55 9.68
C ALA A 98 2.25 10.78 8.96
N ASN A 99 1.42 9.73 8.84
CA ASN A 99 0.09 9.84 8.23
C ASN A 99 -0.88 10.67 9.07
N LYS A 100 -0.79 10.62 10.42
CA LYS A 100 -1.58 11.50 11.29
C LYS A 100 -1.17 12.96 11.11
N GLN A 101 0.12 13.25 11.08
CA GLN A 101 0.64 14.61 10.91
C GLN A 101 0.21 15.22 9.57
N VAL A 102 0.41 14.50 8.46
CA VAL A 102 -0.03 14.94 7.12
C VAL A 102 -1.53 15.19 7.06
N LYS A 103 -2.35 14.34 7.69
CA LYS A 103 -3.81 14.56 7.73
C LYS A 103 -4.19 15.81 8.52
N LYS A 104 -3.48 16.09 9.62
CA LYS A 104 -3.69 17.29 10.42
C LYS A 104 -3.30 18.55 9.66
N SER A 105 -2.10 18.59 9.04
CA SER A 105 -1.65 19.76 8.27
C SER A 105 -2.61 20.08 7.13
N ILE A 106 -2.96 19.07 6.31
CA ILE A 106 -3.92 19.22 5.22
C ILE A 106 -5.26 19.81 5.67
N ARG A 107 -5.74 19.44 6.87
CA ARG A 107 -6.98 19.98 7.42
C ARG A 107 -6.81 21.45 7.83
N THR A 108 -5.68 21.80 8.43
CA THR A 108 -5.35 23.17 8.82
C THR A 108 -5.19 24.08 7.60
N ASP A 109 -4.45 23.65 6.57
CA ASP A 109 -4.21 24.46 5.37
C ASP A 109 -5.49 24.73 4.61
N LYS A 110 -6.35 23.71 4.51
CA LYS A 110 -7.69 23.89 3.94
C LYS A 110 -8.54 24.90 4.73
N ARG A 111 -8.42 24.93 6.06
CA ARG A 111 -9.16 25.88 6.90
C ARG A 111 -8.67 27.32 6.68
N LYS A 112 -7.35 27.52 6.70
CA LYS A 112 -6.73 28.82 6.42
C LYS A 112 -7.14 29.35 5.06
N TYR A 113 -7.05 28.53 4.02
CA TYR A 113 -7.45 28.92 2.66
C TYR A 113 -8.91 29.39 2.57
N VAL A 114 -9.83 28.73 3.29
CA VAL A 114 -11.24 29.15 3.31
C VAL A 114 -11.43 30.44 4.10
N GLU A 115 -10.69 30.64 5.19
CA GLU A 115 -10.71 31.86 5.99
C GLU A 115 -10.16 33.06 5.18
N ASP A 116 -9.05 32.87 4.47
CA ASP A 116 -8.45 33.90 3.60
C ASP A 116 -9.42 34.32 2.48
N LEU A 117 -10.07 33.35 1.81
CA LEU A 117 -11.09 33.62 0.80
C LEU A 117 -12.29 34.40 1.36
N ALA A 118 -12.74 34.03 2.57
CA ALA A 118 -13.86 34.73 3.22
C ALA A 118 -13.48 36.18 3.57
N MET A 119 -12.26 36.39 4.06
CA MET A 119 -11.73 37.72 4.39
C MET A 119 -11.65 38.61 3.14
N THR A 120 -11.11 38.10 2.02
CA THR A 120 -11.06 38.84 0.75
C THR A 120 -12.46 39.18 0.22
N ALA A 121 -13.43 38.29 0.39
CA ALA A 121 -14.81 38.55 0.01
C ALA A 121 -15.48 39.64 0.89
N GLU A 122 -15.16 39.68 2.19
CA GLU A 122 -15.67 40.70 3.11
C GLU A 122 -15.04 42.09 2.86
N GLU A 123 -13.76 42.13 2.49
CA GLU A 123 -13.10 43.38 2.06
C GLU A 123 -13.74 43.93 0.78
N ALA A 124 -13.94 43.09 -0.24
CA ALA A 124 -14.58 43.49 -1.50
C ALA A 124 -16.05 43.94 -1.35
N ALA A 125 -16.74 43.51 -0.30
CA ALA A 125 -18.11 43.95 -0.01
C ALA A 125 -18.18 45.27 0.78
N ARG A 126 -17.07 45.70 1.38
CA ARG A 126 -16.95 46.98 2.11
C ARG A 126 -16.48 48.14 1.22
N GLU A 127 -15.88 47.82 0.08
CA GLU A 127 -15.51 48.75 -0.99
C GLU A 127 -16.72 49.13 -1.86
#